data_AF-A0A9W6GTF7-F1
#
_entry.id   AF-A0A9W6GTF7-F1
#
_cell.length_a   1.000
_cell.length_b   1.000
_cell.length_c   1.000
_cell.angle_alpha   90.00
_cell.angle_beta   90.00
_cell.angle_gamma   90.00
#
_symmetry.space_group_name_H-M   'P 1'
#
loop_
_entity.id
_entity.type
_entity.pdbx_description
1 polymer ?
#
loop_
_entity_poly.entity_id
_entity_poly.type
_entity_poly.pdbx_seq_one_letter_code
_entity_poly.pdbx_strand_id
1 'polypeptide(L)'
;MKAKSSKKDNPPLGPGASREWSLKERLEAIAAFAPVFDAPDFSPGELVRAKQIAENAWEAGWFRNSEEISQFLSVCYQYGWVCDFDWVKWSNTKECKAFLDRPELIEKANALQLAKLLTTMMRSEHFADGSVAEAFEQGVIRWIVARSLLLCADIS
;
A
#
# COMPACT_ATOMS: atom_id res chain seq x y z
N MET A 1 -12.69 -21.29 15.36
CA MET A 1 -12.85 -20.33 16.48
C MET A 1 -11.49 -19.71 16.74
N LYS A 2 -11.25 -18.44 16.34
CA LYS A 2 -9.97 -17.77 16.63
C LYS A 2 -10.08 -17.00 17.95
N ALA A 3 -9.08 -17.19 18.82
CA ALA A 3 -8.98 -16.51 20.10
C ALA A 3 -8.89 -14.99 19.90
N LYS A 4 -9.66 -14.22 20.68
CA LYS A 4 -9.66 -12.75 20.63
C LYS A 4 -8.30 -12.24 21.10
N SER A 5 -7.55 -11.61 20.20
CA SER A 5 -6.34 -10.88 20.55
C SER A 5 -6.66 -9.77 21.56
N SER A 6 -5.82 -9.61 22.58
CA SER A 6 -6.02 -8.70 23.71
C SER A 6 -6.08 -7.24 23.23
N LYS A 7 -7.10 -6.50 23.65
CA LYS A 7 -7.36 -5.10 23.26
C LYS A 7 -6.26 -4.10 23.66
N LYS A 8 -5.26 -4.50 24.44
CA LYS A 8 -4.28 -3.59 25.07
C LYS A 8 -3.06 -3.28 24.19
N ASP A 9 -2.75 -4.09 23.19
CA ASP A 9 -1.50 -3.98 22.42
C ASP A 9 -1.70 -3.49 20.98
N ASN A 10 -2.92 -3.08 20.62
CA ASN A 10 -3.25 -2.62 19.28
C ASN A 10 -3.27 -1.08 19.26
N PRO A 11 -2.23 -0.39 18.76
CA PRO A 11 -2.32 1.05 18.59
C PRO A 11 -3.52 1.36 17.68
N PRO A 12 -4.36 2.34 18.01
CA PRO A 12 -5.51 2.67 17.19
C PRO A 12 -5.00 3.20 15.84
N LEU A 13 -5.03 2.36 14.80
CA LEU A 13 -4.77 2.76 13.43
C LEU A 13 -5.99 3.54 12.90
N GLY A 14 -6.31 4.68 13.53
CA GLY A 14 -7.39 5.58 13.15
C GLY A 14 -8.82 5.02 13.31
N PRO A 15 -9.85 5.88 13.17
CA PRO A 15 -11.22 5.45 12.93
C PRO A 15 -11.32 4.51 11.71
N GLY A 16 -12.18 3.49 11.76
CA GLY A 16 -12.46 2.59 10.64
C GLY A 16 -11.52 1.39 10.44
N ALA A 17 -10.33 1.36 11.06
CA ALA A 17 -9.49 0.16 11.02
C ALA A 17 -10.14 -1.00 11.78
N SER A 18 -10.31 -2.14 11.13
CA SER A 18 -10.90 -3.33 11.75
C SER A 18 -10.12 -3.68 13.02
N ARG A 19 -10.77 -3.94 14.15
CA ARG A 19 -10.08 -4.40 15.39
C ARG A 19 -9.81 -5.90 15.38
N GLU A 20 -9.93 -6.52 14.21
CA GLU A 20 -9.92 -7.97 14.03
C GLU A 20 -8.50 -8.54 14.04
N TRP A 21 -7.53 -7.72 13.61
CA TRP A 21 -6.13 -8.10 13.48
C TRP A 21 -5.26 -7.32 14.46
N SER A 22 -4.35 -8.03 15.13
CA SER A 22 -3.23 -7.45 15.88
C SER A 22 -2.26 -6.72 14.95
N LEU A 23 -1.47 -5.79 15.50
CA LEU A 23 -0.45 -5.09 14.71
C LEU A 23 0.53 -6.07 14.05
N LYS A 24 0.93 -7.14 14.75
CA LYS A 24 1.79 -8.19 14.22
C LYS A 24 1.17 -8.86 12.98
N GLU A 25 -0.08 -9.33 13.07
CA GLU A 25 -0.77 -9.96 11.93
C GLU A 25 -0.91 -9.02 10.72
N ARG A 26 -1.12 -7.72 10.96
CA ARG A 26 -1.19 -6.73 9.87
C ARG A 26 0.16 -6.54 9.18
N LEU A 27 1.22 -6.43 9.97
CA LEU A 27 2.59 -6.27 9.46
C LEU A 27 3.03 -7.52 8.71
N GLU A 28 2.78 -8.71 9.25
CA GLU A 28 3.05 -9.98 8.58
C GLU A 28 2.33 -10.06 7.22
N ALA A 29 1.07 -9.63 7.16
CA ALA A 29 0.28 -9.69 5.93
C ALA A 29 0.86 -8.87 4.79
N ILE A 30 1.35 -7.65 5.05
CA ILE A 30 2.00 -6.84 4.01
C ILE A 30 3.47 -7.22 3.80
N ALA A 31 4.19 -7.64 4.85
CA ALA A 31 5.58 -8.09 4.77
C ALA A 31 5.74 -9.35 3.91
N ALA A 32 4.71 -10.20 3.84
CA ALA A 32 4.68 -11.40 3.01
C ALA A 32 4.91 -11.13 1.51
N PHE A 33 4.70 -9.89 1.05
CA PHE A 33 4.95 -9.49 -0.34
C PHE A 33 6.42 -9.13 -0.63
N ALA A 34 7.28 -9.02 0.39
CA ALA A 34 8.71 -8.69 0.21
C ALA A 34 9.42 -9.57 -0.84
N PRO A 35 9.39 -10.93 -0.74
CA PRO A 35 10.08 -11.76 -1.72
C PRO A 35 9.52 -11.63 -3.15
N VAL A 36 8.24 -11.29 -3.28
CA VAL A 36 7.59 -11.10 -4.59
C VAL A 36 8.05 -9.78 -5.21
N PHE A 37 8.00 -8.69 -4.45
CA PHE A 37 8.35 -7.36 -4.96
C PHE A 37 9.85 -7.17 -5.19
N ASP A 38 10.70 -7.90 -4.46
CA ASP A 38 12.15 -7.87 -4.64
C ASP A 38 12.66 -8.82 -5.74
N ALA A 39 11.79 -9.63 -6.34
CA ALA A 39 12.18 -10.48 -7.45
C ALA A 39 12.65 -9.64 -8.67
N PRO A 40 13.76 -10.02 -9.34
CA PRO A 40 14.34 -9.22 -10.41
C PRO A 40 13.46 -9.15 -11.66
N ASP A 41 12.56 -10.11 -11.83
CA ASP A 41 11.59 -10.23 -12.93
C ASP A 41 10.19 -9.74 -12.54
N PHE A 42 10.01 -9.20 -11.33
CA PHE A 42 8.74 -8.64 -10.90
C PHE A 42 8.35 -7.42 -11.74
N SER A 43 7.13 -7.46 -12.29
CA SER A 43 6.49 -6.33 -12.96
C SER A 43 5.19 -5.95 -12.24
N PRO A 44 4.96 -4.66 -11.94
CA PRO A 44 3.73 -4.22 -11.27
C PRO A 44 2.48 -4.33 -12.16
N GLY A 45 2.65 -4.56 -13.46
CA GLY A 45 1.54 -4.70 -14.40
C GLY A 45 1.95 -4.47 -15.84
N GLU A 46 0.96 -4.16 -16.68
CA GLU A 46 1.16 -3.85 -18.09
C GLU A 46 0.34 -2.63 -18.54
N LEU A 47 0.89 -1.85 -19.48
CA LEU A 47 0.15 -0.79 -20.14
C LEU A 47 -0.67 -1.37 -21.29
N VAL A 48 -2.00 -1.40 -21.14
CA VAL A 48 -2.94 -1.74 -22.21
C VAL A 48 -3.10 -0.51 -23.10
N ARG A 49 -2.75 -0.64 -24.38
CA ARG A 49 -2.79 0.46 -25.34
C ARG A 49 -4.21 0.73 -25.81
N ALA A 50 -4.49 2.00 -26.08
CA ALA A 50 -5.72 2.41 -26.73
C ALA A 50 -5.88 1.67 -28.07
N LYS A 51 -7.11 1.25 -28.36
CA LYS A 51 -7.42 0.46 -29.56
C LYS A 51 -8.65 1.04 -30.25
N GLN A 52 -8.58 1.16 -31.57
CA GLN A 52 -9.76 1.49 -32.36
C GLN A 52 -10.68 0.25 -32.42
N ILE A 53 -11.93 0.42 -32.00
CA ILE A 53 -12.93 -0.65 -31.99
C ILE A 53 -13.99 -0.46 -33.09
N ALA A 54 -14.12 0.75 -33.65
CA ALA A 54 -14.87 1.04 -34.87
C ALA A 54 -14.38 2.35 -35.51
N GLU A 55 -14.90 2.69 -36.70
CA GLU A 55 -14.48 3.85 -37.51
C GLU A 55 -14.41 5.17 -36.73
N ASN A 56 -15.33 5.40 -35.79
CA ASN A 56 -15.35 6.57 -34.91
C ASN A 56 -15.39 6.22 -33.40
N ALA A 57 -14.93 5.02 -33.03
CA ALA A 57 -14.95 4.57 -31.63
C ALA A 57 -13.59 4.02 -31.21
N TRP A 58 -13.10 4.52 -30.08
CA TRP A 58 -11.82 4.15 -29.49
C TRP A 58 -12.05 3.68 -28.06
N GLU A 59 -11.42 2.57 -27.73
CA GLU A 59 -11.22 2.15 -26.36
C GLU A 59 -9.95 2.84 -25.85
N ALA A 60 -10.07 3.61 -24.75
CA ALA A 60 -8.92 4.24 -24.13
C ALA A 60 -7.95 3.18 -23.62
N GLY A 61 -6.66 3.49 -23.58
CA GLY A 61 -5.69 2.62 -22.91
C GLY A 61 -5.79 2.78 -21.40
N TRP A 62 -5.35 1.77 -20.64
CA TRP A 62 -5.28 1.80 -19.19
C TRP A 62 -4.10 0.97 -18.71
N PHE A 63 -3.67 1.19 -17.47
CA PHE A 63 -2.70 0.31 -16.83
C PHE A 63 -3.42 -0.85 -16.15
N ARG A 64 -3.05 -2.09 -16.47
CA ARG A 64 -3.56 -3.28 -15.82
C ARG A 64 -2.55 -3.76 -14.79
N ASN A 65 -2.93 -3.70 -13.52
CA ASN A 65 -2.13 -4.24 -12.42
C ASN A 65 -1.85 -5.73 -12.60
N SER A 66 -0.69 -6.17 -12.12
CA SER A 66 -0.41 -7.60 -11.96
C SER A 66 -1.34 -8.23 -10.91
N GLU A 67 -1.37 -9.55 -10.87
CA GLU A 67 -2.17 -10.27 -9.88
C GLU A 67 -1.66 -9.97 -8.46
N GLU A 68 -0.34 -9.94 -8.28
CA GLU A 68 0.35 -9.69 -7.02
C GLU A 68 0.03 -8.30 -6.47
N ILE A 69 -0.01 -7.28 -7.34
CA ILE A 69 -0.46 -5.94 -6.96
C ILE A 69 -1.91 -5.97 -6.50
N SER A 70 -2.78 -6.60 -7.28
CA SER A 70 -4.21 -6.66 -6.97
C SER A 70 -4.45 -7.36 -5.62
N GLN A 71 -3.69 -8.42 -5.34
CA GLN A 71 -3.69 -9.12 -4.05
C GLN A 71 -3.16 -8.23 -2.91
N PHE A 72 -2.06 -7.50 -3.13
CA PHE A 72 -1.51 -6.56 -2.13
C PHE A 72 -2.51 -5.47 -1.74
N LEU A 73 -3.21 -4.89 -2.72
CA LEU A 73 -4.23 -3.87 -2.46
C LEU A 73 -5.40 -4.47 -1.67
N SER A 74 -5.83 -5.68 -2.03
CA SER A 74 -6.86 -6.41 -1.29
C SER A 74 -6.45 -6.64 0.17
N VAL A 75 -5.21 -7.08 0.41
CA VAL A 75 -4.64 -7.29 1.75
C VAL A 75 -4.59 -5.98 2.54
N CYS A 76 -4.20 -4.86 1.92
CA CYS A 76 -4.22 -3.55 2.57
C CYS A 76 -5.62 -3.18 3.10
N TYR A 77 -6.67 -3.43 2.32
CA TYR A 77 -8.05 -3.23 2.78
C TYR A 77 -8.45 -4.24 3.85
N GLN A 78 -8.22 -5.53 3.62
CA GLN A 78 -8.64 -6.63 4.50
C GLN A 78 -8.02 -6.53 5.91
N TYR A 79 -6.75 -6.13 6.00
CA TYR A 79 -6.02 -6.00 7.26
C TYR A 79 -6.13 -4.59 7.87
N GLY A 80 -6.95 -3.72 7.27
CA GLY A 80 -7.26 -2.40 7.81
C GLY A 80 -6.07 -1.44 7.81
N TRP A 81 -5.21 -1.51 6.79
CA TRP A 81 -4.15 -0.53 6.55
C TRP A 81 -4.69 0.78 5.96
N VAL A 82 -5.78 0.69 5.21
CA VAL A 82 -6.54 1.87 4.76
C VAL A 82 -7.43 2.35 5.91
N CYS A 83 -7.09 3.50 6.48
CA CYS A 83 -7.75 4.06 7.66
C CYS A 83 -8.50 5.36 7.33
N ASP A 84 -9.45 5.73 8.20
CA ASP A 84 -10.21 6.96 8.03
C ASP A 84 -9.50 8.13 8.75
N PHE A 85 -9.02 9.10 7.98
CA PHE A 85 -8.47 10.36 8.47
C PHE A 85 -8.50 11.40 7.34
N ASP A 86 -8.18 12.65 7.65
CA ASP A 86 -8.04 13.72 6.67
C ASP A 86 -6.76 13.54 5.83
N TRP A 87 -6.80 12.54 4.94
CA TRP A 87 -5.71 12.17 4.06
C TRP A 87 -5.41 13.24 3.01
N VAL A 88 -6.42 14.04 2.63
CA VAL A 88 -6.26 15.19 1.71
C VAL A 88 -5.39 16.27 2.37
N LYS A 89 -5.65 16.60 3.64
CA LYS A 89 -4.81 17.54 4.36
C LYS A 89 -3.42 16.97 4.62
N TRP A 90 -3.32 15.69 4.96
CA TRP A 90 -2.03 15.06 5.25
C TRP A 90 -1.13 14.90 4.01
N SER A 91 -1.70 14.60 2.83
CA SER A 91 -0.92 14.52 1.57
C SER A 91 -0.22 15.82 1.21
N ASN A 92 -0.76 16.95 1.69
CA ASN A 92 -0.17 18.27 1.50
C ASN A 92 0.94 18.62 2.51
N THR A 93 1.17 17.77 3.53
CA THR A 93 2.20 18.01 4.55
C THR A 93 3.61 17.74 4.03
N LYS A 94 4.60 18.34 4.69
CA LYS A 94 6.02 18.05 4.41
C LYS A 94 6.40 16.60 4.68
N GLU A 95 5.73 15.96 5.64
CA GLU A 95 5.98 14.55 5.99
C GLU A 95 5.60 13.63 4.84
N CYS A 96 4.37 13.71 4.34
CA CYS A 96 3.92 12.87 3.22
C CYS A 96 4.77 13.11 1.97
N LYS A 97 5.03 14.38 1.63
CA LYS A 97 5.87 14.74 0.48
C LYS A 97 7.28 14.17 0.62
N ALA A 98 7.87 14.28 1.81
CA ALA A 98 9.21 13.73 2.05
C ALA A 98 9.26 12.20 1.87
N PHE A 99 8.21 11.46 2.26
CA PHE A 99 8.17 10.01 2.01
C PHE A 99 8.01 9.64 0.54
N LEU A 100 7.25 10.43 -0.23
CA LEU A 100 7.07 10.19 -1.66
C LEU A 100 8.32 10.60 -2.46
N ASP A 101 8.92 11.75 -2.13
CA ASP A 101 10.12 12.28 -2.80
C ASP A 101 11.40 11.52 -2.43
N ARG A 102 11.48 11.02 -1.19
CA ARG A 102 12.64 10.30 -0.62
C ARG A 102 12.19 9.05 0.13
N PRO A 103 11.88 7.97 -0.60
CA PRO A 103 11.31 6.74 -0.03
C PRO A 103 12.20 6.07 1.02
N GLU A 104 13.51 6.29 1.00
CA GLU A 104 14.43 5.81 2.03
C GLU A 104 14.10 6.33 3.44
N LEU A 105 13.39 7.46 3.56
CA LEU A 105 12.95 7.96 4.87
C LEU A 105 11.91 7.06 5.54
N ILE A 106 11.24 6.19 4.78
CA ILE A 106 10.26 5.23 5.28
C ILE A 106 10.93 4.18 6.17
N GLU A 107 12.25 3.96 6.06
CA GLU A 107 13.02 3.07 6.94
C GLU A 107 12.80 3.37 8.44
N LYS A 108 12.52 4.64 8.79
CA LYS A 108 12.28 5.07 10.17
C LYS A 108 10.80 5.25 10.51
N ALA A 109 9.90 4.99 9.56
CA ALA A 109 8.47 5.16 9.76
C ALA A 109 7.94 4.18 10.81
N ASN A 110 6.97 4.64 11.60
CA ASN A 110 6.17 3.77 12.48
C ASN A 110 4.94 3.23 11.73
N ALA A 111 4.24 2.26 12.33
CA ALA A 111 3.08 1.62 11.72
C ALA A 111 1.95 2.60 11.33
N LEU A 112 1.73 3.67 12.12
CA LEU A 112 0.72 4.68 11.79
C LEU A 112 1.11 5.49 10.56
N GLN A 113 2.39 5.83 10.40
CA GLN A 113 2.89 6.52 9.21
C GLN A 113 2.76 5.64 7.96
N LEU A 114 3.04 4.33 8.08
CA LEU A 114 2.80 3.37 6.98
C LEU A 114 1.31 3.32 6.60
N ALA A 115 0.41 3.23 7.58
CA ALA A 115 -1.03 3.21 7.33
C ALA A 115 -1.53 4.50 6.65
N LYS A 116 -1.03 5.66 7.09
CA LYS A 116 -1.35 6.94 6.45
C LYS A 116 -0.85 6.99 5.00
N LEU A 117 0.38 6.55 4.76
CA LEU A 117 0.97 6.54 3.42
C LEU A 117 0.19 5.62 2.47
N LEU A 118 -0.09 4.38 2.90
CA LEU A 118 -0.92 3.42 2.17
C LEU A 118 -2.32 3.98 1.88
N THR A 119 -2.97 4.58 2.88
CA THR A 119 -4.29 5.21 2.70
C THR A 119 -4.23 6.33 1.67
N THR A 120 -3.27 7.25 1.80
CA THR A 120 -3.15 8.38 0.88
C THR A 120 -2.97 7.88 -0.53
N MET A 121 -2.00 7.00 -0.74
CA MET A 121 -1.71 6.36 -2.02
C MET A 121 -2.95 5.69 -2.64
N MET A 122 -3.66 4.86 -1.88
CA MET A 122 -4.80 4.10 -2.39
C MET A 122 -6.04 4.96 -2.64
N ARG A 123 -6.20 6.07 -1.90
CA ARG A 123 -7.36 6.98 -2.03
C ARG A 123 -7.13 8.14 -2.99
N SER A 124 -5.89 8.50 -3.28
CA SER A 124 -5.56 9.65 -4.14
C SER A 124 -5.64 9.33 -5.64
N GLU A 125 -6.31 8.25 -6.04
CA GLU A 125 -6.31 7.69 -7.40
C GLU A 125 -4.90 7.29 -7.91
N HIS A 126 -3.86 7.47 -7.09
CA HIS A 126 -2.49 7.06 -7.37
C HIS A 126 -2.31 5.53 -7.51
N PHE A 127 -3.38 4.75 -7.35
CA PHE A 127 -3.38 3.32 -7.66
C PHE A 127 -4.39 2.88 -8.72
N ALA A 128 -5.19 3.80 -9.27
CA ALA A 128 -6.30 3.45 -10.14
C ALA A 128 -6.04 3.73 -11.63
N ASP A 129 -5.04 4.56 -11.98
CA ASP A 129 -4.88 5.02 -13.38
C ASP A 129 -3.41 5.23 -13.79
N GLY A 130 -2.62 4.15 -13.83
CA GLY A 130 -1.21 4.16 -14.27
C GLY A 130 -0.17 4.60 -13.23
N SER A 131 -0.64 5.15 -12.12
CA SER A 131 0.13 5.67 -10.99
C SER A 131 0.70 4.58 -10.04
N VAL A 132 0.19 3.34 -10.13
CA VAL A 132 0.75 2.17 -9.43
C VAL A 132 2.17 1.87 -9.89
N ALA A 133 2.37 1.85 -11.22
CA ALA A 133 3.66 1.57 -11.82
C ALA A 133 4.68 2.61 -11.34
N GLU A 134 4.31 3.88 -11.36
CA GLU A 134 5.14 4.98 -10.89
C GLU A 134 5.48 4.86 -9.39
N ALA A 135 4.53 4.52 -8.53
CA ALA A 135 4.80 4.30 -7.10
C ALA A 135 5.73 3.09 -6.82
N PHE A 136 5.66 2.06 -7.66
CA PHE A 136 6.60 0.93 -7.65
C PHE A 136 7.98 1.31 -8.20
N GLU A 137 8.03 2.08 -9.28
CA GLU A 137 9.27 2.58 -9.90
C GLU A 137 10.02 3.53 -8.96
N GLN A 138 9.28 4.38 -8.25
CA GLN A 138 9.82 5.23 -7.19
C GLN A 138 10.21 4.42 -5.94
N GLY A 139 9.79 3.16 -5.83
CA GLY A 139 10.20 2.24 -4.76
C GLY A 139 9.47 2.41 -3.43
N VAL A 140 8.49 3.32 -3.33
CA VAL A 140 7.75 3.61 -2.08
C VAL A 140 7.16 2.35 -1.46
N ILE A 141 6.54 1.49 -2.28
CA ILE A 141 5.88 0.27 -1.79
C ILE A 141 6.90 -0.77 -1.32
N ARG A 142 8.05 -0.88 -2.01
CA ARG A 142 9.15 -1.75 -1.57
C ARG A 142 9.67 -1.31 -0.19
N TRP A 143 9.83 -0.01 0.02
CA TRP A 143 10.22 0.54 1.32
C TRP A 143 9.19 0.30 2.42
N ILE A 144 7.89 0.43 2.13
CA ILE A 144 6.82 0.12 3.08
C ILE A 144 6.88 -1.37 3.48
N VAL A 145 7.00 -2.27 2.50
CA VAL A 145 7.05 -3.71 2.73
C VAL A 145 8.30 -4.10 3.50
N ALA A 146 9.48 -3.61 3.11
CA ALA A 146 10.72 -3.81 3.84
C ALA A 146 10.63 -3.29 5.29
N ARG A 147 10.06 -2.10 5.48
CA ARG A 147 9.86 -1.54 6.83
C ARG A 147 8.90 -2.38 7.66
N SER A 148 7.84 -2.91 7.05
CA SER A 148 6.87 -3.76 7.75
C SER A 148 7.49 -5.05 8.27
N LEU A 149 8.44 -5.64 7.54
CA LEU A 149 9.20 -6.81 7.97
C LEU A 149 10.03 -6.50 9.23
N LEU A 150 10.73 -5.37 9.24
CA LEU A 150 11.52 -4.92 10.41
C LEU A 150 10.63 -4.67 11.63
N LEU A 151 9.53 -3.94 11.46
CA LEU A 151 8.58 -3.69 12.54
C LEU A 151 7.96 -4.99 13.09
N CYS A 152 7.75 -5.99 12.24
CA CYS A 152 7.24 -7.30 12.67
C CYS A 152 8.27 -8.04 13.54
N ALA A 153 9.56 -7.96 13.19
CA ALA A 153 10.63 -8.57 13.97
C ALA A 153 10.75 -7.93 15.37
N ASP A 154 10.59 -6.60 15.47
CA ASP A 154 10.67 -5.86 16.73
C ASP A 154 9.52 -6.15 17.72
N ILE A 155 8.39 -6.69 17.24
CA ILE A 155 7.21 -7.04 18.04
C ILE A 155 7.28 -8.47 18.59
N SER A 156 8.24 -9.29 18.11
CA SER A 156 8.40 -10.71 18.48
C SER A 156 9.11 -10.90 19.82
#